data_AF-A0A2M8THC5-F1
#
_entry.id   AF-A0A2M8THC5-F1
#
_cell.length_a   1.000
_cell.length_b   1.000
_cell.length_c   1.000
_cell.angle_alpha   90.00
_cell.angle_beta   90.00
_cell.angle_gamma   90.00
#
_symmetry.space_group_name_H-M   'P 1'
#
loop_
_entity.id
_entity.type
_entity.pdbx_description
1 polymer ?
#
loop_
_entity_poly.entity_id
_entity_poly.type
_entity_poly.pdbx_seq_one_letter_code
_entity_poly.pdbx_strand_id
1 'polypeptide(L)'
;MIKDISAIDYTSRITVENPKNYEACVKIKEATNARICVGCAGTGLRTETYLRFLCDHAAANDAVWANVDEQVVDQFNFFKVKTTAKSKEEFLKNPNLGRQFSNEVMNEIDIKCKHNIDVQIIVGDGLSAYAIERNVGDMYPVLTDGLKLKGYTVGTPIYIKYSRVATMDKISETLNAKVTILLIGERPGLITNQSLSCYMAYESSTQKPESQRTVISNIYNNGTPPVEAAAQIVHFAEILMREKKSGAELKM
;
A
#
# COMPACT_ATOMS: atom_id res chain seq x y z
N MET A 1 14.85 -1.11 -37.34
CA MET A 1 13.74 -1.04 -36.38
C MET A 1 14.35 -0.73 -35.01
N ILE A 2 13.92 0.35 -34.34
CA ILE A 2 14.42 0.68 -33.00
C ILE A 2 13.85 -0.36 -32.03
N LYS A 3 14.70 -1.01 -31.24
CA LYS A 3 14.25 -2.00 -30.25
C LYS A 3 13.53 -1.27 -29.11
N ASP A 4 12.36 -1.76 -28.72
CA ASP A 4 11.66 -1.27 -27.54
C ASP A 4 12.44 -1.69 -26.29
N ILE A 5 12.98 -0.69 -25.58
CA ILE A 5 13.78 -0.88 -24.38
C ILE A 5 12.92 -1.24 -23.15
N SER A 6 11.62 -0.93 -23.20
CA SER A 6 10.67 -1.28 -22.14
C SER A 6 10.26 -2.75 -22.18
N ALA A 7 10.28 -3.36 -23.37
CA ALA A 7 9.99 -4.78 -23.57
C ALA A 7 11.12 -5.72 -23.11
N ILE A 8 12.30 -5.18 -22.79
CA ILE A 8 13.44 -5.97 -22.32
C ILE A 8 13.18 -6.39 -20.88
N ASP A 9 13.10 -7.70 -20.63
CA ASP A 9 13.14 -8.21 -19.27
C ASP A 9 14.52 -7.92 -18.65
N TYR A 10 14.55 -6.98 -17.71
CA TYR A 10 15.76 -6.57 -17.02
C TYR A 10 16.07 -7.43 -15.78
N THR A 11 15.10 -8.23 -15.32
CA THR A 11 15.25 -9.06 -14.12
C THR A 11 16.18 -10.25 -14.35
N SER A 12 16.30 -10.73 -15.58
CA SER A 12 17.21 -11.81 -15.98
C SER A 12 18.45 -11.33 -16.76
N ARG A 13 18.46 -10.07 -17.20
CA ARG A 13 19.47 -9.56 -18.14
C ARG A 13 20.82 -9.28 -17.49
N ILE A 14 21.87 -9.91 -18.03
CA ILE A 14 23.28 -9.70 -17.66
C ILE A 14 24.00 -9.01 -18.82
N THR A 15 24.64 -7.88 -18.54
CA THR A 15 25.37 -7.09 -19.54
C THR A 15 26.80 -6.75 -19.08
N VAL A 16 27.34 -7.44 -18.08
CA VAL A 16 28.79 -7.35 -17.78
C VAL A 16 29.58 -7.92 -18.96
N GLU A 17 30.61 -7.20 -19.41
CA GLU A 17 31.54 -7.68 -20.43
C GLU A 17 32.63 -8.55 -19.78
N ASN A 18 32.93 -9.71 -20.37
CA ASN A 18 33.95 -10.66 -19.91
C ASN A 18 33.91 -10.95 -18.39
N PRO A 19 32.77 -11.36 -17.82
CA PRO A 19 32.69 -11.64 -16.39
C PRO A 19 33.60 -12.81 -16.03
N LYS A 20 34.34 -12.67 -14.92
CA LYS A 20 35.21 -13.74 -14.39
C LYS A 20 34.45 -15.04 -14.14
N ASN A 21 33.18 -14.94 -13.75
CA ASN A 21 32.28 -16.08 -13.58
C ASN A 21 30.86 -15.68 -13.99
N TYR A 22 30.45 -16.08 -15.20
CA TYR A 22 29.12 -15.78 -15.73
C TYR A 22 28.01 -16.48 -14.95
N GLU A 23 28.20 -17.74 -14.55
CA GLU A 23 27.21 -18.50 -13.77
C GLU A 23 26.92 -17.85 -12.42
N ALA A 24 27.94 -17.27 -11.77
CA ALA A 24 27.74 -16.50 -10.56
C ALA A 24 26.88 -15.27 -10.80
N CYS A 25 27.06 -14.57 -11.93
CA CYS A 25 26.19 -13.45 -12.32
C CYS A 25 24.74 -13.90 -12.52
N VAL A 26 24.50 -15.06 -13.13
CA VAL A 26 23.15 -15.64 -13.27
C VAL A 26 22.53 -15.89 -11.90
N LYS A 27 23.22 -16.61 -11.01
CA LYS A 27 22.71 -16.95 -9.68
C LYS A 27 22.36 -15.73 -8.83
N ILE A 28 23.23 -14.71 -8.81
CA ILE A 28 22.94 -13.49 -8.03
C ILE A 28 21.81 -12.68 -8.67
N LYS A 29 21.68 -12.70 -9.99
CA LYS A 29 20.61 -11.99 -10.71
C LYS A 29 19.25 -12.63 -10.44
N GLU A 30 19.16 -13.95 -10.40
CA GLU A 30 17.93 -14.68 -10.00
C GLU A 30 17.53 -14.43 -8.55
N ALA A 31 18.51 -14.16 -7.67
CA ALA A 31 18.26 -13.93 -6.25
C ALA A 31 17.73 -12.52 -5.91
N THR A 32 17.71 -11.58 -6.87
CA THR A 32 17.27 -10.21 -6.60
C THR A 32 16.70 -9.48 -7.82
N ASN A 33 15.67 -8.69 -7.59
CA ASN A 33 15.15 -7.74 -8.59
C ASN A 33 16.05 -6.50 -8.77
N ALA A 34 17.12 -6.37 -7.97
CA ALA A 34 18.04 -5.25 -8.07
C ALA A 34 18.78 -5.22 -9.42
N ARG A 35 19.20 -4.03 -9.84
CA ARG A 35 19.84 -3.79 -11.13
C ARG A 35 21.34 -4.12 -11.14
N ILE A 36 21.69 -5.34 -10.75
CA ILE A 36 23.07 -5.85 -10.73
C ILE A 36 23.45 -6.54 -12.04
N CYS A 37 24.75 -6.82 -12.21
CA CYS A 37 25.32 -7.49 -13.38
C CYS A 37 25.16 -6.74 -14.70
N VAL A 38 25.25 -5.40 -14.65
CA VAL A 38 24.93 -4.53 -15.80
C VAL A 38 26.14 -3.85 -16.45
N GLY A 39 27.33 -4.16 -15.94
CA GLY A 39 28.61 -3.61 -16.41
C GLY A 39 28.72 -2.10 -16.21
N CYS A 40 29.72 -1.52 -16.86
CA CYS A 40 29.97 -0.08 -16.89
C CYS A 40 30.57 0.36 -18.23
N ALA A 41 30.52 1.65 -18.50
CA ALA A 41 31.29 2.31 -19.55
C ALA A 41 32.23 3.33 -18.89
N GLY A 42 33.48 2.94 -18.66
CA GLY A 42 34.38 3.67 -17.76
C GLY A 42 33.84 3.69 -16.33
N THR A 43 33.61 4.89 -15.78
CA THR A 43 32.98 5.09 -14.47
C THR A 43 31.46 5.25 -14.54
N GLY A 44 30.88 5.24 -15.74
CA GLY A 44 29.45 5.48 -15.98
C GLY A 44 28.63 4.20 -16.21
N LEU A 45 27.31 4.38 -16.22
CA LEU A 45 26.37 3.33 -16.65
C LEU A 45 26.51 3.09 -18.15
N ARG A 46 26.29 1.84 -18.59
CA ARG A 46 26.12 1.54 -20.01
C ARG A 46 24.85 2.25 -20.53
N THR A 47 24.87 2.68 -21.79
CA THR A 47 23.76 3.42 -22.41
C THR A 47 22.43 2.69 -22.30
N GLU A 48 22.41 1.38 -22.54
CA GLU A 48 21.19 0.56 -22.40
C GLU A 48 20.62 0.61 -20.98
N THR A 49 21.47 0.42 -19.96
CA THR A 49 21.07 0.48 -18.55
C THR A 49 20.49 1.84 -18.18
N TYR A 50 21.12 2.91 -18.67
CA TYR A 50 20.67 4.28 -18.43
C TYR A 50 19.33 4.57 -19.10
N LEU A 51 19.17 4.20 -20.38
CA LEU A 51 17.91 4.39 -21.10
C LEU A 51 16.77 3.58 -20.47
N ARG A 52 17.03 2.33 -20.05
CA ARG A 52 16.05 1.53 -19.32
C ARG A 52 15.64 2.20 -18.01
N PHE A 53 16.60 2.74 -17.26
CA PHE A 53 16.33 3.50 -16.04
C PHE A 53 15.40 4.69 -16.29
N LEU A 54 15.64 5.46 -17.36
CA LEU A 54 14.79 6.59 -17.72
C LEU A 54 13.36 6.16 -18.09
N CYS A 55 13.20 5.05 -18.82
CA CYS A 55 11.88 4.51 -19.15
C CYS A 55 11.09 4.11 -17.90
N ASP A 56 11.71 3.36 -16.99
CA ASP A 56 11.05 2.96 -15.74
C ASP A 56 10.77 4.17 -14.84
N HIS A 57 11.63 5.20 -14.88
CA HIS A 57 11.41 6.43 -14.16
C HIS A 57 10.21 7.21 -14.70
N ALA A 58 10.04 7.29 -16.03
CA ALA A 58 8.86 7.90 -16.63
C ALA A 58 7.58 7.17 -16.21
N ALA A 59 7.56 5.84 -16.30
CA ALA A 59 6.42 5.03 -15.86
C ALA A 59 6.11 5.19 -14.36
N ALA A 60 7.14 5.30 -13.51
CA ALA A 60 6.95 5.56 -12.09
C ALA A 60 6.36 6.95 -11.82
N ASN A 61 6.75 7.98 -12.59
CA ASN A 61 6.15 9.31 -12.49
C ASN A 61 4.68 9.29 -12.90
N ASP A 62 4.33 8.63 -14.01
CA ASP A 62 2.93 8.51 -14.45
C ASP A 62 2.07 7.81 -13.40
N ALA A 63 2.62 6.79 -12.73
CA ALA A 63 1.93 6.08 -11.66
C ALA A 63 1.60 6.95 -10.44
N VAL A 64 2.41 7.98 -10.14
CA VAL A 64 2.13 8.93 -9.05
C VAL A 64 0.86 9.74 -9.35
N TRP A 65 0.59 10.04 -10.62
CA TRP A 65 -0.54 10.86 -11.05
C TRP A 65 -1.82 10.05 -11.33
N ALA A 66 -1.71 8.73 -11.37
CA ALA A 66 -2.85 7.84 -11.56
C ALA A 66 -3.89 7.99 -10.43
N ASN A 67 -5.16 7.78 -10.81
CA ASN A 67 -6.29 7.69 -9.89
C ASN A 67 -6.83 6.26 -9.93
N VAL A 68 -7.33 5.80 -8.79
CA VAL A 68 -7.94 4.47 -8.67
C VAL A 68 -9.19 4.39 -9.52
N ASP A 69 -9.33 3.32 -10.29
CA ASP A 69 -10.62 2.90 -10.84
C ASP A 69 -11.54 2.46 -9.69
N GLU A 70 -12.52 3.31 -9.39
CA GLU A 70 -13.43 3.12 -8.25
C GLU A 70 -14.29 1.86 -8.37
N GLN A 71 -14.38 1.23 -9.56
CA GLN A 71 -15.05 -0.07 -9.74
C GLN A 71 -14.50 -1.15 -8.79
N VAL A 72 -13.19 -1.09 -8.49
CA VAL A 72 -12.51 -2.06 -7.60
C VAL A 72 -13.06 -2.02 -6.19
N VAL A 73 -13.51 -0.86 -5.71
CA VAL A 73 -14.09 -0.71 -4.37
C VAL A 73 -15.62 -0.71 -4.38
N ASP A 74 -16.24 -0.33 -5.50
CA ASP A 74 -17.69 -0.33 -5.67
C ASP A 74 -18.28 -1.74 -5.57
N GLN A 75 -17.58 -2.76 -6.10
CA GLN A 75 -18.00 -4.17 -6.00
C GLN A 75 -18.15 -4.68 -4.55
N PHE A 76 -17.53 -4.00 -3.58
CA PHE A 76 -17.59 -4.34 -2.16
C PHE A 76 -18.40 -3.32 -1.33
N ASN A 77 -19.12 -2.41 -2.00
CA ASN A 77 -19.96 -1.38 -1.38
C ASN A 77 -19.20 -0.49 -0.37
N PHE A 78 -17.95 -0.12 -0.70
CA PHE A 78 -17.20 0.83 0.12
C PHE A 78 -17.93 2.18 0.17
N PHE A 79 -18.09 2.70 1.38
CA PHE A 79 -18.54 4.07 1.57
C PHE A 79 -17.40 5.03 1.20
N LYS A 80 -17.57 5.73 0.08
CA LYS A 80 -16.53 6.58 -0.51
C LYS A 80 -16.56 7.97 0.10
N VAL A 81 -15.41 8.40 0.63
CA VAL A 81 -15.19 9.75 1.19
C VAL A 81 -13.91 10.35 0.63
N LYS A 82 -13.74 11.66 0.80
CA LYS A 82 -12.53 12.38 0.38
C LYS A 82 -12.00 13.22 1.55
N THR A 83 -10.68 13.33 1.64
CA THR A 83 -10.03 14.27 2.56
C THR A 83 -10.23 15.74 2.11
N THR A 84 -9.64 16.69 2.84
CA THR A 84 -9.73 18.12 2.49
C THR A 84 -8.96 18.51 1.23
N ALA A 85 -8.11 17.62 0.70
CA ALA A 85 -7.41 17.84 -0.56
C ALA A 85 -8.40 17.96 -1.74
N LYS A 86 -8.26 19.02 -2.55
CA LYS A 86 -9.18 19.26 -3.67
C LYS A 86 -8.72 18.55 -4.95
N SER A 87 -7.40 18.41 -5.12
CA SER A 87 -6.77 17.79 -6.28
C SER A 87 -5.61 16.88 -5.89
N LYS A 88 -5.18 16.01 -6.81
CA LYS A 88 -3.97 15.19 -6.66
C LYS A 88 -2.73 16.05 -6.41
N GLU A 89 -2.63 17.20 -7.09
CA GLU A 89 -1.52 18.14 -6.93
C GLU A 89 -1.44 18.70 -5.50
N GLU A 90 -2.57 19.16 -4.95
CA GLU A 90 -2.63 19.63 -3.56
C GLU A 90 -2.26 18.52 -2.57
N PHE A 91 -2.76 17.31 -2.80
CA PHE A 91 -2.47 16.13 -1.96
C PHE A 91 -0.97 15.77 -1.93
N LEU A 92 -0.28 15.90 -3.07
CA LEU A 92 1.15 15.64 -3.18
C LEU A 92 1.98 16.74 -2.54
N LYS A 93 1.61 18.01 -2.73
CA LYS A 93 2.34 19.18 -2.21
C LYS A 93 2.11 19.43 -0.73
N ASN A 94 0.94 19.09 -0.19
CA ASN A 94 0.58 19.33 1.20
C ASN A 94 0.03 18.06 1.88
N PRO A 95 0.90 17.30 2.58
CA PRO A 95 0.49 16.07 3.27
C PRO A 95 -0.61 16.28 4.32
N ASN A 96 -0.73 17.48 4.90
CA ASN A 96 -1.73 17.75 5.94
C ASN A 96 -3.16 17.66 5.40
N LEU A 97 -3.39 18.08 4.15
CA LEU A 97 -4.71 17.99 3.52
C LEU A 97 -5.18 16.54 3.37
N GLY A 98 -4.23 15.62 3.15
CA GLY A 98 -4.53 14.19 3.08
C GLY A 98 -4.69 13.51 4.43
N ARG A 99 -4.50 14.21 5.55
CA ARG A 99 -4.66 13.69 6.93
C ARG A 99 -5.97 14.12 7.58
N GLN A 100 -6.72 15.01 6.94
CA GLN A 100 -7.86 15.70 7.56
C GLN A 100 -9.13 15.50 6.72
N PHE A 101 -10.26 15.49 7.41
CA PHE A 101 -11.59 15.50 6.82
C PHE A 101 -12.28 16.82 7.12
N SER A 102 -13.21 17.22 6.26
CA SER A 102 -14.12 18.31 6.61
C SER A 102 -15.14 17.83 7.64
N ASN A 103 -15.78 18.77 8.35
CA ASN A 103 -16.78 18.42 9.36
C ASN A 103 -17.98 17.70 8.74
N GLU A 104 -18.35 18.07 7.50
CA GLU A 104 -19.44 17.42 6.77
C GLU A 104 -19.13 15.94 6.51
N VAL A 105 -17.90 15.64 6.05
CA VAL A 105 -17.47 14.26 5.80
C VAL A 105 -17.45 13.45 7.10
N MET A 106 -16.98 14.03 8.21
CA MET A 106 -16.99 13.34 9.50
C MET A 106 -18.40 13.05 10.00
N ASN A 107 -19.33 14.00 9.84
CA ASN A 107 -20.74 13.80 10.17
C ASN A 107 -21.37 12.71 9.29
N GLU A 108 -21.03 12.65 8.00
CA GLU A 108 -21.51 11.57 7.14
C GLU A 108 -21.01 10.20 7.57
N ILE A 109 -19.72 10.08 7.96
CA ILE A 109 -19.16 8.84 8.49
C ILE A 109 -19.88 8.44 9.77
N ASP A 110 -20.09 9.38 10.69
CA ASP A 110 -20.79 9.17 11.95
C ASP A 110 -22.22 8.65 11.76
N ILE A 111 -22.96 9.20 10.79
CA ILE A 111 -24.36 8.81 10.52
C ILE A 111 -24.47 7.49 9.75
N LYS A 112 -23.61 7.27 8.75
CA LYS A 112 -23.75 6.16 7.78
C LYS A 112 -23.02 4.89 8.19
N CYS A 113 -22.04 4.97 9.10
CA CYS A 113 -21.21 3.83 9.49
C CYS A 113 -21.61 3.25 10.85
N LYS A 114 -21.23 1.99 11.06
CA LYS A 114 -21.46 1.30 12.33
C LYS A 114 -20.50 1.79 13.41
N HIS A 115 -21.02 1.90 14.63
CA HIS A 115 -20.28 2.29 15.84
C HIS A 115 -19.97 1.09 16.74
N ASN A 116 -19.00 1.26 17.64
CA ASN A 116 -18.63 0.28 18.66
C ASN A 116 -18.27 -1.09 18.06
N ILE A 117 -17.50 -1.06 16.98
CA ILE A 117 -17.10 -2.23 16.21
C ILE A 117 -15.75 -2.78 16.68
N ASP A 118 -15.55 -4.07 16.46
CA ASP A 118 -14.28 -4.71 16.77
C ASP A 118 -13.21 -4.33 15.74
N VAL A 119 -13.54 -4.42 14.44
CA VAL A 119 -12.57 -4.15 13.37
C VAL A 119 -13.15 -3.24 12.28
N GLN A 120 -12.48 -2.11 12.04
CA GLN A 120 -12.75 -1.20 10.93
C GLN A 120 -11.75 -1.43 9.80
N ILE A 121 -12.24 -1.69 8.58
CA ILE A 121 -11.38 -1.81 7.39
C ILE A 121 -11.53 -0.56 6.54
N ILE A 122 -10.40 0.02 6.16
CA ILE A 122 -10.30 1.24 5.38
C ILE A 122 -9.38 0.96 4.19
N VAL A 123 -9.75 1.47 3.02
CA VAL A 123 -8.88 1.52 1.84
C VAL A 123 -8.61 2.97 1.48
N GLY A 124 -7.35 3.37 1.39
CA GLY A 124 -6.94 4.68 0.93
C GLY A 124 -6.16 4.59 -0.38
N ASP A 125 -6.46 5.43 -1.36
CA ASP A 125 -5.66 5.49 -2.60
C ASP A 125 -4.17 5.71 -2.34
N GLY A 126 -3.84 6.57 -1.39
CA GLY A 126 -2.47 6.87 -1.01
C GLY A 126 -1.67 7.45 -2.19
N LEU A 127 -0.43 6.99 -2.33
CA LEU A 127 0.49 7.47 -3.35
C LEU A 127 0.48 6.64 -4.63
N SER A 128 -0.17 5.46 -4.64
CA SER A 128 -0.27 4.61 -5.82
C SER A 128 -1.65 4.00 -6.00
N ALA A 129 -2.33 4.41 -7.07
CA ALA A 129 -3.62 3.86 -7.45
C ALA A 129 -3.52 2.36 -7.84
N TYR A 130 -2.47 1.99 -8.57
CA TYR A 130 -2.27 0.62 -9.02
C TYR A 130 -2.11 -0.38 -7.87
N ALA A 131 -1.60 0.05 -6.72
CA ALA A 131 -1.52 -0.80 -5.53
C ALA A 131 -2.91 -1.17 -4.99
N ILE A 132 -3.90 -0.28 -5.13
CA ILE A 132 -5.27 -0.57 -4.74
C ILE A 132 -5.91 -1.51 -5.75
N GLU A 133 -5.82 -1.16 -7.03
CA GLU A 133 -6.46 -1.90 -8.12
C GLU A 133 -5.98 -3.35 -8.22
N ARG A 134 -4.70 -3.61 -7.94
CA ARG A 134 -4.11 -4.94 -8.06
C ARG A 134 -4.33 -5.83 -6.86
N ASN A 135 -4.48 -5.27 -5.66
CA ASN A 135 -4.40 -6.08 -4.43
C ASN A 135 -5.73 -6.11 -3.67
N VAL A 136 -6.52 -5.03 -3.67
CA VAL A 136 -7.72 -4.95 -2.79
C VAL A 136 -8.80 -5.96 -3.17
N GLY A 137 -8.96 -6.24 -4.47
CA GLY A 137 -9.88 -7.26 -4.98
C GLY A 137 -9.66 -8.64 -4.34
N ASP A 138 -8.40 -9.05 -4.23
CA ASP A 138 -8.02 -10.35 -3.69
C ASP A 138 -7.98 -10.35 -2.15
N MET A 139 -7.62 -9.22 -1.54
CA MET A 139 -7.45 -9.12 -0.09
C MET A 139 -8.76 -8.96 0.67
N TYR A 140 -9.66 -8.10 0.17
CA TYR A 140 -10.81 -7.68 0.95
C TYR A 140 -11.75 -8.84 1.33
N PRO A 141 -12.12 -9.77 0.41
CA PRO A 141 -12.93 -10.93 0.77
C PRO A 141 -12.29 -11.77 1.88
N VAL A 142 -11.00 -12.11 1.74
CA VAL A 142 -10.24 -12.93 2.69
C VAL A 142 -10.17 -12.26 4.07
N LEU A 143 -9.93 -10.94 4.11
CA LEU A 143 -9.96 -10.17 5.36
C LEU A 143 -11.33 -10.23 6.02
N THR A 144 -12.40 -9.95 5.29
CA THR A 144 -13.73 -9.88 5.87
C THR A 144 -14.23 -11.25 6.36
N ASP A 145 -13.98 -12.31 5.60
CA ASP A 145 -14.38 -13.66 5.96
C ASP A 145 -13.56 -14.18 7.14
N GLY A 146 -12.24 -13.98 7.12
CA GLY A 146 -11.36 -14.37 8.23
C GLY A 146 -11.73 -13.69 9.55
N LEU A 147 -12.02 -12.38 9.52
CA LEU A 147 -12.44 -11.63 10.72
C LEU A 147 -13.82 -12.10 11.24
N LYS A 148 -14.78 -12.32 10.34
CA LYS A 148 -16.12 -12.83 10.72
C LYS A 148 -16.07 -14.24 11.29
N LEU A 149 -15.25 -15.12 10.70
CA LEU A 149 -15.04 -16.50 11.19
C LEU A 149 -14.46 -16.52 12.61
N LYS A 150 -13.65 -15.51 12.96
CA LYS A 150 -13.14 -15.29 14.31
C LYS A 150 -14.15 -14.67 15.28
N GLY A 151 -15.35 -14.35 14.80
CA GLY A 151 -16.44 -13.78 15.61
C GLY A 151 -16.36 -12.26 15.79
N TYR A 152 -15.49 -11.56 15.07
CA TYR A 152 -15.39 -10.10 15.19
C TYR A 152 -16.48 -9.38 14.40
N THR A 153 -17.00 -8.31 14.99
CA THR A 153 -17.88 -7.37 14.28
C THR A 153 -17.06 -6.51 13.32
N VAL A 154 -17.36 -6.59 12.03
CA VAL A 154 -16.70 -5.80 10.98
C VAL A 154 -17.54 -4.55 10.64
N GLY A 155 -16.87 -3.40 10.63
CA GLY A 155 -17.45 -2.10 10.30
C GLY A 155 -17.93 -1.96 8.86
N THR A 156 -18.57 -0.83 8.57
CA THR A 156 -18.88 -0.44 7.19
C THR A 156 -17.55 -0.18 6.47
N PRO A 157 -17.24 -0.82 5.32
CA PRO A 157 -16.00 -0.54 4.61
C PRO A 157 -15.95 0.90 4.12
N ILE A 158 -14.82 1.60 4.30
CA ILE A 158 -14.66 3.01 3.92
C ILE A 158 -13.51 3.15 2.93
N TYR A 159 -13.76 3.83 1.82
CA TYR A 159 -12.74 4.19 0.85
C TYR A 159 -12.44 5.68 0.96
N ILE A 160 -11.16 6.03 1.08
CA ILE A 160 -10.72 7.41 1.25
C ILE A 160 -9.88 7.83 0.05
N LYS A 161 -10.39 8.81 -0.69
CA LYS A 161 -9.63 9.49 -1.74
C LYS A 161 -8.73 10.57 -1.14
N TYR A 162 -7.50 10.65 -1.66
CA TYR A 162 -6.41 11.47 -1.15
C TYR A 162 -6.04 11.17 0.30
N SER A 163 -5.90 9.89 0.62
CA SER A 163 -5.64 9.41 1.98
C SER A 163 -4.17 9.48 2.37
N ARG A 164 -3.93 9.80 3.64
CA ARG A 164 -2.68 9.52 4.35
C ARG A 164 -2.99 8.62 5.55
N VAL A 165 -1.96 7.96 6.07
CA VAL A 165 -2.10 6.99 7.18
C VAL A 165 -2.90 7.54 8.36
N ALA A 166 -2.67 8.80 8.76
CA ALA A 166 -3.36 9.42 9.90
C ALA A 166 -4.88 9.57 9.75
N THR A 167 -5.45 9.38 8.55
CA THR A 167 -6.91 9.38 8.38
C THR A 167 -7.58 8.24 9.14
N MET A 168 -6.88 7.12 9.36
CA MET A 168 -7.38 5.99 10.13
C MET A 168 -7.73 6.37 11.57
N ASP A 169 -6.96 7.30 12.16
CA ASP A 169 -7.10 7.68 13.56
C ASP A 169 -8.45 8.36 13.79
N LYS A 170 -8.81 9.31 12.91
CA LYS A 170 -10.06 10.06 13.06
C LYS A 170 -11.30 9.18 12.86
N ILE A 171 -11.23 8.23 11.92
CA ILE A 171 -12.30 7.26 11.69
C ILE A 171 -12.42 6.30 12.89
N SER A 172 -11.29 5.82 13.42
CA SER A 172 -11.25 4.94 14.58
C SER A 172 -11.91 5.60 15.80
N GLU A 173 -11.59 6.87 16.06
CA GLU A 173 -12.19 7.66 17.14
C GLU A 173 -13.70 7.84 16.93
N THR A 174 -14.11 8.28 15.74
CA THR A 174 -15.52 8.56 15.45
C THR A 174 -16.39 7.30 15.56
N LEU A 175 -15.91 6.16 15.09
CA LEU A 175 -16.67 4.90 15.09
C LEU A 175 -16.46 4.04 16.34
N ASN A 176 -15.64 4.50 17.27
CA ASN A 176 -15.19 3.73 18.44
C ASN A 176 -14.73 2.31 18.07
N ALA A 177 -13.85 2.23 17.06
CA ALA A 177 -13.32 0.97 16.56
C ALA A 177 -12.15 0.48 17.43
N LYS A 178 -12.18 -0.78 17.85
CA LYS A 178 -11.11 -1.37 18.67
C LYS A 178 -9.85 -1.65 17.87
N VAL A 179 -9.95 -2.16 16.65
CA VAL A 179 -8.82 -2.29 15.73
C VAL A 179 -9.19 -1.63 14.41
N THR A 180 -8.32 -0.74 13.94
CA THR A 180 -8.48 -0.10 12.63
C THR A 180 -7.38 -0.59 11.70
N ILE A 181 -7.79 -1.07 10.52
CA ILE A 181 -6.93 -1.58 9.45
C ILE A 181 -7.04 -0.62 8.26
N LEU A 182 -5.93 -0.05 7.84
CA LEU A 182 -5.83 0.79 6.65
C LEU A 182 -4.94 0.13 5.60
N LEU A 183 -5.54 -0.27 4.49
CA LEU A 183 -4.84 -0.66 3.27
C LEU A 183 -4.58 0.60 2.44
N ILE A 184 -3.32 0.92 2.15
CA ILE A 184 -2.96 2.17 1.46
C ILE A 184 -1.84 1.97 0.45
N GLY A 185 -2.00 2.58 -0.73
CA GLY A 185 -1.00 2.53 -1.80
C GLY A 185 0.30 3.25 -1.40
N GLU A 186 1.42 2.55 -1.51
CA GLU A 186 2.74 3.10 -1.20
C GLU A 186 3.23 4.08 -2.27
N ARG A 187 4.36 4.75 -2.01
CA ARG A 187 5.04 5.54 -3.03
C ARG A 187 5.49 4.61 -4.17
N PRO A 188 5.15 4.90 -5.44
CA PRO A 188 5.65 4.13 -6.57
C PRO A 188 7.18 4.07 -6.57
N GLY A 189 7.70 2.84 -6.61
CA GLY A 189 9.12 2.58 -6.79
C GLY A 189 9.48 2.56 -8.28
N LEU A 190 10.78 2.53 -8.57
CA LEU A 190 11.26 2.38 -9.94
C LEU A 190 10.95 0.99 -10.53
N ILE A 191 10.83 -0.01 -9.67
CA ILE A 191 10.62 -1.42 -10.06
C ILE A 191 9.14 -1.78 -10.06
N THR A 192 8.37 -1.29 -9.08
CA THR A 192 6.96 -1.62 -8.92
C THR A 192 6.17 -0.40 -8.46
N ASN A 193 4.98 -0.24 -9.02
CA ASN A 193 3.95 0.70 -8.58
C ASN A 193 2.79 -0.01 -7.87
N GLN A 194 2.89 -1.32 -7.63
CA GLN A 194 1.77 -2.13 -7.11
C GLN A 194 1.91 -2.41 -5.61
N SER A 195 2.94 -1.89 -4.95
CA SER A 195 3.20 -2.14 -3.53
C SER A 195 2.13 -1.48 -2.65
N LEU A 196 1.43 -2.29 -1.87
CA LEU A 196 0.46 -1.89 -0.86
C LEU A 196 1.07 -2.05 0.53
N SER A 197 0.71 -1.13 1.43
CA SER A 197 0.97 -1.26 2.87
C SER A 197 -0.34 -1.41 3.65
N CYS A 198 -0.29 -2.17 4.73
CA CYS A 198 -1.34 -2.26 5.72
C CYS A 198 -0.86 -1.66 7.05
N TYR A 199 -1.56 -0.64 7.54
CA TYR A 199 -1.36 -0.05 8.87
C TYR A 199 -2.49 -0.49 9.79
N MET A 200 -2.14 -0.96 10.99
CA MET A 200 -3.09 -1.46 11.98
C MET A 200 -2.81 -0.85 13.35
N ALA A 201 -3.86 -0.48 14.09
CA ALA A 201 -3.69 0.01 15.45
C ALA A 201 -4.88 -0.39 16.33
N TYR A 202 -4.61 -0.64 17.61
CA TYR A 202 -5.62 -0.84 18.64
C TYR A 202 -6.05 0.51 19.23
N GLU A 203 -7.35 0.81 19.16
CA GLU A 203 -7.98 2.09 19.53
C GLU A 203 -7.18 3.27 18.96
N SER A 204 -7.02 3.29 17.63
CA SER A 204 -6.23 4.30 16.93
C SER A 204 -6.74 5.70 17.27
N SER A 205 -5.84 6.65 17.53
CA SER A 205 -6.22 8.00 17.94
C SER A 205 -5.21 9.05 17.49
N THR A 206 -5.70 10.26 17.21
CA THR A 206 -4.87 11.42 16.88
C THR A 206 -4.05 11.91 18.08
N GLN A 207 -4.40 11.48 19.30
CA GLN A 207 -3.67 11.78 20.53
C GLN A 207 -2.47 10.84 20.75
N LYS A 208 -2.40 9.73 20.01
CA LYS A 208 -1.32 8.74 20.10
C LYS A 208 -0.26 8.99 19.00
N PRO A 209 1.03 8.69 19.26
CA PRO A 209 2.10 8.86 18.28
C PRO A 209 1.97 7.88 17.10
N GLU A 210 2.70 8.11 16.00
CA GLU A 210 2.71 7.20 14.85
C GLU A 210 3.19 5.78 15.21
N SER A 211 4.03 5.65 16.24
CA SER A 211 4.51 4.37 16.77
C SER A 211 3.40 3.48 17.36
N GLN A 212 2.15 3.97 17.46
CA GLN A 212 0.99 3.14 17.80
C GLN A 212 0.67 2.10 16.72
N ARG A 213 1.17 2.28 15.49
CA ARG A 213 0.75 1.47 14.33
C ARG A 213 1.69 0.28 14.11
N THR A 214 1.10 -0.90 13.94
CA THR A 214 1.76 -2.08 13.37
C THR A 214 1.65 -2.02 11.85
N VAL A 215 2.72 -2.35 11.13
CA VAL A 215 2.77 -2.23 9.66
C VAL A 215 3.17 -3.54 9.01
N ILE A 216 2.44 -3.93 7.98
CA ILE A 216 2.88 -4.91 6.98
C ILE A 216 3.03 -4.15 5.67
N SER A 217 4.24 -4.05 5.14
CA SER A 217 4.53 -3.36 3.87
C SER A 217 4.81 -4.35 2.74
N ASN A 218 5.00 -3.84 1.54
CA ASN A 218 5.45 -4.63 0.39
C ASN A 218 4.47 -5.78 0.04
N ILE A 219 3.17 -5.49 0.14
CA ILE A 219 2.12 -6.42 -0.27
C ILE A 219 1.88 -6.24 -1.77
N TYR A 220 2.28 -7.25 -2.54
CA TYR A 220 2.12 -7.38 -4.00
C TYR A 220 2.67 -8.74 -4.45
N ASN A 221 2.46 -9.12 -5.71
CA ASN A 221 2.82 -10.45 -6.23
C ASN A 221 4.29 -10.88 -6.05
N ASN A 222 5.24 -9.93 -6.07
CA ASN A 222 6.68 -10.24 -5.86
C ASN A 222 7.18 -9.82 -4.46
N GLY A 223 6.27 -9.48 -3.55
CA GLY A 223 6.51 -9.26 -2.13
C GLY A 223 5.75 -10.29 -1.31
N THR A 224 5.02 -9.85 -0.29
CA THR A 224 4.03 -10.73 0.36
C THR A 224 2.79 -10.80 -0.53
N PRO A 225 2.38 -11.99 -1.03
CA PRO A 225 1.23 -12.10 -1.91
C PRO A 225 -0.06 -11.59 -1.23
N PRO A 226 -0.99 -10.95 -1.95
CA PRO A 226 -2.15 -10.28 -1.35
C PRO A 226 -3.01 -11.20 -0.47
N VAL A 227 -3.33 -12.40 -0.95
CA VAL A 227 -4.13 -13.39 -0.20
C VAL A 227 -3.43 -13.84 1.09
N GLU A 228 -2.11 -14.04 1.04
CA GLU A 228 -1.31 -14.40 2.22
C GLU A 228 -1.24 -13.24 3.22
N ALA A 229 -1.00 -12.02 2.72
CA ALA A 229 -0.98 -10.81 3.53
C ALA A 229 -2.33 -10.60 4.25
N ALA A 230 -3.46 -10.87 3.58
CA ALA A 230 -4.78 -10.80 4.20
C ALA A 230 -4.90 -11.78 5.37
N ALA A 231 -4.47 -13.04 5.22
CA ALA A 231 -4.46 -14.02 6.31
C ALA A 231 -3.56 -13.58 7.49
N GLN A 232 -2.38 -13.03 7.19
CA GLN A 232 -1.50 -12.47 8.21
C GLN A 232 -2.17 -11.30 8.95
N ILE A 233 -2.79 -10.36 8.23
CA ILE A 233 -3.51 -9.22 8.82
C ILE A 233 -4.63 -9.68 9.77
N VAL A 234 -5.41 -10.72 9.41
CA VAL A 234 -6.42 -11.30 10.31
C VAL A 234 -5.78 -11.82 11.59
N HIS A 235 -4.64 -12.51 11.48
CA HIS A 235 -3.92 -13.01 12.64
C HIS A 235 -3.38 -11.88 13.53
N PHE A 236 -2.80 -10.82 12.95
CA PHE A 236 -2.36 -9.66 13.71
C PHE A 236 -3.53 -8.93 14.37
N ALA A 237 -4.68 -8.81 13.71
CA ALA A 237 -5.87 -8.20 14.30
C ALA A 237 -6.32 -8.97 15.57
N GLU A 238 -6.29 -10.31 15.54
CA GLU A 238 -6.56 -11.15 16.71
C GLU A 238 -5.55 -10.90 17.85
N ILE A 239 -4.26 -10.77 17.54
CA ILE A 239 -3.22 -10.42 18.52
C ILE A 239 -3.49 -9.03 19.12
N LEU A 240 -3.75 -8.01 18.30
CA LEU A 240 -4.04 -6.65 18.75
C LEU A 240 -5.26 -6.62 19.68
N MET A 241 -6.32 -7.35 19.34
CA MET A 241 -7.53 -7.48 20.16
C MET A 241 -7.27 -8.16 21.50
N ARG A 242 -6.43 -9.21 21.52
CA ARG A 242 -6.09 -9.97 22.73
C ARG A 242 -5.20 -9.16 23.67
N GLU A 243 -4.13 -8.56 23.13
CA GLU A 243 -3.13 -7.82 23.91
C GLU A 243 -3.58 -6.40 24.25
N LYS A 244 -4.57 -5.87 23.52
CA LYS A 244 -5.04 -4.47 23.62
C LYS A 244 -3.92 -3.45 23.43
N LYS A 245 -2.99 -3.79 22.54
CA LYS A 245 -1.77 -3.03 22.23
C LYS A 245 -1.43 -3.18 20.77
N SER A 246 -0.75 -2.19 20.21
CA SER A 246 -0.28 -2.18 18.83
C SER A 246 1.03 -1.40 18.68
N GLY A 247 1.66 -1.53 17.51
CA GLY A 247 2.90 -0.83 17.19
C GLY A 247 4.02 -1.15 18.18
N ALA A 248 4.76 -0.14 18.61
CA ALA A 248 5.93 -0.30 19.47
C ALA A 248 5.62 -0.87 20.86
N GLU A 249 4.37 -0.79 21.32
CA GLU A 249 3.95 -1.36 22.61
C GLU A 249 3.65 -2.86 22.55
N LEU A 250 3.42 -3.38 21.35
CA LEU A 250 3.16 -4.80 21.13
C LEU A 250 4.48 -5.58 21.16
N LYS A 251 4.70 -6.32 22.24
CA LYS A 251 5.85 -7.22 22.38
C LYS A 251 5.43 -8.61 21.90
N MET A 252 6.06 -9.09 20.82
CA MET A 252 5.87 -10.43 20.26
C MET A 252 6.88 -11.41 20.84
#